data_AF-A0A2G2N3S1-F1
#
_entry.id   AF-A0A2G2N3S1-F1
#
_cell.length_a   1.000
_cell.length_b   1.000
_cell.length_c   1.000
_cell.angle_alpha   90.00
_cell.angle_beta   90.00
_cell.angle_gamma   90.00
#
_symmetry.space_group_name_H-M   'P 1'
#
loop_
_entity.id
_entity.type
_entity.pdbx_description
1 polymer ?
#
loop_
_entity_poly.entity_id
_entity_poly.type
_entity_poly.pdbx_seq_one_letter_code
_entity_poly.pdbx_strand_id
1 'polypeptide(L)' 'MILKLIIFAVAGLLIYKFFGGKLPKLGKSPHEKKLDEDTLVECTTCHTYVTVKESLIVNGKYYCSQECTP' A
#
# COMPACT_ATOMS: atom_id res chain seq x y z
N MET A 1 -6.82 -41.85 6.68
CA MET A 1 -6.04 -41.23 5.58
C MET A 1 -6.09 -39.70 5.68
N ILE A 2 -7.27 -39.07 5.77
CA ILE A 2 -7.43 -37.60 5.97
C ILE A 2 -6.78 -37.06 7.26
N LEU A 3 -6.89 -37.79 8.39
CA LEU A 3 -6.35 -37.32 9.66
C LEU A 3 -4.81 -37.17 9.65
N LYS A 4 -4.11 -38.07 8.95
CA LYS A 4 -2.67 -37.97 8.75
C LYS A 4 -2.30 -36.71 7.95
N LEU A 5 -3.09 -36.36 6.92
CA LEU A 5 -2.85 -35.17 6.10
C LEU A 5 -3.01 -33.87 6.89
N ILE A 6 -4.00 -33.80 7.78
CA ILE A 6 -4.21 -32.63 8.65
C ILE A 6 -3.02 -32.42 9.59
N ILE A 7 -2.50 -33.50 10.18
CA ILE A 7 -1.33 -33.45 11.08
C ILE A 7 -0.09 -32.97 10.31
N PHE A 8 0.14 -33.46 9.09
CA PHE A 8 1.24 -33.00 8.25
C PHE A 8 1.10 -31.51 7.86
N ALA A 9 -0.11 -31.05 7.54
CA ALA A 9 -0.36 -29.64 7.22
C ALA A 9 -0.08 -28.72 8.41
N VAL A 10 -0.51 -29.10 9.62
CA VAL A 10 -0.26 -28.33 10.85
C VAL A 10 1.23 -28.31 11.20
N ALA A 11 1.92 -29.45 11.11
CA ALA A 11 3.36 -29.52 11.36
C ALA A 11 4.16 -28.66 10.37
N GLY A 12 3.80 -28.67 9.09
CA GLY A 12 4.43 -27.82 8.07
C GLY A 12 4.23 -26.33 8.34
N LEU A 13 3.03 -25.92 8.78
CA LEU A 13 2.73 -24.54 9.15
C LEU A 13 3.54 -24.07 10.36
N LEU A 14 3.75 -24.93 11.36
CA LEU A 14 4.55 -24.63 12.54
C LEU A 14 6.03 -24.44 12.18
N ILE A 15 6.60 -25.33 11.36
CA ILE A 15 8.00 -25.22 10.89
C ILE A 15 8.18 -23.93 10.08
N TYR A 16 7.25 -23.64 9.16
CA TYR A 16 7.27 -22.41 8.35
C TYR A 16 7.26 -21.16 9.22
N LYS A 17 6.40 -21.12 10.25
CA LYS A 17 6.30 -19.99 11.18
C LYS A 17 7.53 -19.89 12.11
N PHE A 18 8.13 -21.01 12.50
CA PHE A 18 9.34 -21.03 13.33
C PHE A 18 10.60 -20.58 12.58
N PHE A 19 10.70 -20.88 11.28
CA PHE A 19 11.80 -20.43 10.41
C PHE A 19 11.68 -18.97 9.94
N GLY A 20 10.82 -18.16 10.56
CA GLY A 20 10.67 -16.75 10.20
C GLY A 20 9.87 -16.53 8.91
N GLY A 21 9.05 -17.51 8.51
CA GLY A 21 8.08 -17.38 7.43
C GLY A 21 7.13 -16.23 7.72
N LYS A 22 7.40 -15.07 7.11
CA LYS A 22 6.45 -13.96 7.07
C LYS A 22 5.34 -14.40 6.13
N LEU A 23 4.15 -14.67 6.69
CA LEU A 23 2.94 -14.79 5.88
C LEU A 23 2.89 -13.54 4.97
N PRO A 24 2.76 -13.70 3.64
CA PRO A 24 2.57 -12.55 2.78
C PRO A 24 1.34 -11.81 3.32
N LYS A 25 1.51 -10.55 3.69
CA LYS A 25 0.41 -9.69 4.12
C LYS A 25 -0.52 -9.55 2.91
N LEU A 26 -1.50 -10.44 2.82
CA LEU A 26 -2.63 -10.41 1.91
C LEU A 26 -3.54 -9.26 2.39
N GLY A 27 -3.07 -8.03 2.22
CA GLY A 27 -3.63 -6.88 2.93
C GLY A 27 -2.92 -5.56 2.68
N LYS A 28 -2.21 -5.42 1.57
CA LYS A 28 -1.94 -4.10 1.00
C LYS A 28 -2.29 -4.16 -0.46
N SER A 29 -3.30 -3.38 -0.85
CA SER A 29 -3.57 -3.14 -2.26
C SER A 29 -2.26 -2.69 -2.94
N PRO A 30 -2.02 -3.05 -4.20
CA PRO A 30 -0.83 -2.59 -4.94
C PRO A 30 -0.74 -1.07 -5.09
N HIS A 31 -1.73 -0.31 -4.62
CA HIS A 31 -1.87 1.11 -4.90
C HIS A 31 -1.20 2.04 -3.86
N GLU A 32 -0.72 1.51 -2.72
CA GLU A 32 0.10 2.30 -1.80
C GLU A 32 1.59 2.00 -1.99
N LYS A 33 2.10 2.16 -3.22
CA LYS A 33 3.44 2.72 -3.32
C LYS A 33 3.31 4.13 -2.77
N LYS A 34 3.75 4.35 -1.53
CA LYS A 34 3.90 5.72 -1.02
C LYS A 34 4.78 6.43 -2.04
N LEU A 35 4.21 7.37 -2.78
CA LEU A 35 5.00 8.24 -3.64
C LEU A 35 6.01 8.93 -2.72
N ASP A 36 7.23 9.04 -3.21
CA ASP A 36 8.24 9.82 -2.51
C ASP A 36 7.75 11.27 -2.36
N GLU A 37 8.11 11.92 -1.26
CA GLU A 37 7.66 13.29 -0.96
C GLU A 37 8.02 14.28 -2.08
N ASP A 38 9.13 14.04 -2.77
CA ASP A 38 9.62 14.86 -3.89
C ASP A 38 9.03 14.44 -5.25
N THR A 39 8.11 13.45 -5.27
CA THR A 39 7.45 13.05 -6.51
C THR A 39 6.56 14.18 -7.02
N LEU A 40 6.70 14.53 -8.29
CA LEU A 40 5.84 15.51 -8.94
C LEU A 40 4.48 14.88 -9.28
N VAL A 41 3.42 15.54 -8.82
CA VAL A 41 2.02 15.20 -9.08
C VAL A 41 1.33 16.39 -9.71
N GLU A 42 0.38 16.10 -10.60
CA GLU A 42 -0.36 17.12 -11.33
C GLU A 42 -1.56 17.60 -10.51
N CYS A 43 -1.75 18.93 -10.44
CA CYS A 43 -2.93 19.51 -9.83
C CYS A 43 -4.17 19.22 -10.70
N THR A 44 -5.23 18.70 -10.07
CA THR A 44 -6.48 18.36 -10.76
C THR A 44 -7.17 19.57 -11.41
N THR A 45 -6.97 20.78 -10.88
CA THR A 45 -7.74 21.98 -11.26
C THR A 45 -7.02 22.83 -12.30
N CYS A 46 -5.73 23.11 -12.10
CA CYS A 46 -4.95 24.01 -12.96
C CYS A 46 -3.80 23.33 -13.71
N HIS A 47 -3.64 22.02 -13.56
CA HIS A 47 -2.63 21.20 -14.26
C HIS A 47 -1.17 21.57 -14.00
N THR A 48 -0.90 22.40 -12.98
CA THR A 48 0.47 22.65 -12.53
C THR A 48 1.05 21.42 -11.81
N TYR A 49 2.35 21.17 -11.97
CA TYR A 49 3.04 20.09 -11.29
C TYR A 49 3.63 20.59 -9.97
N VAL A 50 3.26 19.93 -8.87
CA VAL A 50 3.76 20.19 -7.52
C VAL A 50 4.28 18.91 -6.90
N THR A 51 5.17 19.02 -5.92
CA THR A 51 5.63 17.83 -5.19
C THR A 51 4.50 17.28 -4.31
N VAL A 52 4.51 15.98 -4.01
CA VAL A 52 3.56 15.36 -3.08
C VAL A 52 3.58 16.09 -1.72
N LYS A 53 4.77 16.51 -1.28
CA LYS A 53 4.97 17.26 -0.04
C LYS A 53 4.27 18.62 0.00
N GLU A 54 4.25 19.32 -1.13
CA GLU A 54 3.65 20.66 -1.24
C GLU A 54 2.17 20.61 -1.65
N SER A 55 1.72 19.45 -2.14
CA SER A 55 0.34 19.26 -2.58
C SER A 55 -0.64 19.06 -1.41
N LEU A 56 -1.87 19.54 -1.59
CA LEU A 56 -3.00 19.20 -0.74
C LEU A 56 -3.71 17.97 -1.31
N ILE A 57 -3.96 16.96 -0.47
CA ILE A 57 -4.68 15.74 -0.87
C ILE A 57 -6.12 15.83 -0.37
N VAL A 58 -7.08 15.98 -1.29
CA VAL A 58 -8.51 15.99 -0.99
C VAL A 58 -9.19 14.87 -1.79
N ASN A 59 -9.86 13.94 -1.10
CA ASN A 59 -10.52 12.78 -1.73
C ASN A 59 -9.59 11.95 -2.65
N GLY A 60 -8.30 11.84 -2.30
CA GLY A 60 -7.30 11.11 -3.09
C GLY A 60 -6.83 11.83 -4.36
N LYS A 61 -7.18 13.12 -4.52
CA LYS A 61 -6.71 13.98 -5.62
C LYS A 61 -5.71 15.01 -5.11
N TYR A 62 -4.77 15.38 -5.97
CA TYR A 62 -3.70 16.32 -5.66
C TYR A 62 -4.06 17.73 -6.14
N TYR A 63 -3.77 18.72 -5.29
CA TYR A 63 -4.02 20.15 -5.53
C TYR A 63 -2.82 20.99 -5.15
N CYS A 64 -2.53 22.04 -5.93
CA CYS A 64 -1.38 22.91 -5.68
C CYS A 64 -1.60 23.95 -4.57
N SER A 65 -2.86 24.30 -4.26
CA SER A 65 -3.20 25.32 -3.27
C SER A 65 -4.67 25.19 -2.82
N GLN A 66 -5.04 25.89 -1.74
CA GLN A 66 -6.41 25.94 -1.22
C GLN A 66 -7.41 26.57 -2.21
N GLU A 67 -6.94 27.41 -3.13
CA GLU A 67 -7.78 28.00 -4.17
C GLU A 67 -8.20 26.96 -5.23
N CYS A 68 -7.42 25.89 -5.38
CA CYS A 68 -7.68 24.83 -6.35
C CYS A 68 -8.50 23.68 -5.77
N THR A 69 -8.70 23.62 -4.45
CA THR A 69 -9.53 22.59 -3.82
C THR A 69 -11.02 22.88 -4.05
N PRO A 70 -11.89 21.85 -4.13
CA PRO A 70 -13.33 22.00 -4.31
C PRO A 70 -14.03 22.72 -3.15
#